data_AF-A0A538EBY8-F1
#
_entry.id   AF-A0A538EBY8-F1
#
_cell.length_a   1.000
_cell.length_b   1.000
_cell.length_c   1.000
_cell.angle_alpha   90.00
_cell.angle_beta   90.00
_cell.angle_gamma   90.00
#
_symmetry.space_group_name_H-M   'P 1'
#
loop_
_entity.id
_entity.type
_entity.pdbx_description
1 polymer ?
#
loop_
_entity_poly.entity_id
_entity_poly.type
_entity_poly.pdbx_seq_one_letter_code
_entity_poly.pdbx_strand_id
1 'polypeptide(L)' 'MRVVECNVCGELISASDDEELVVEVRRHMDDQHGDLGVDDERVRDLVAEGAYDATDA' A
#
# COMPACT_ATOMS: atom_id res chain seq x y z
N MET A 1 6.99 -11.58 1.44
CA MET A 1 6.60 -10.36 2.20
C MET A 1 6.76 -9.19 1.25
N ARG A 2 5.64 -8.52 0.99
CA ARG A 2 5.56 -7.39 0.07
C ARG A 2 5.50 -6.12 0.90
N VAL A 3 6.22 -5.09 0.47
CA VAL A 3 6.28 -3.81 1.18
C VAL A 3 6.09 -2.68 0.18
N VAL A 4 5.29 -1.68 0.54
CA VAL A 4 5.13 -0.44 -0.21
C VAL A 4 5.24 0.75 0.73
N GLU A 5 5.85 1.83 0.25
CA GLU A 5 5.88 3.10 0.96
C GLU A 5 4.68 3.96 0.55
N CYS A 6 3.93 4.47 1.52
CA CYS A 6 2.84 5.40 1.24
C CYS A 6 3.39 6.69 0.65
N ASN A 7 2.94 7.05 -0.55
CA ASN A 7 3.37 8.26 -1.26
C ASN A 7 2.86 9.57 -0.65
N VAL A 8 1.95 9.51 0.33
CA VAL A 8 1.37 10.68 1.00
C VAL A 8 2.11 11.01 2.29
N CYS A 9 2.39 10.00 3.12
CA CYS A 9 2.97 10.19 4.46
C CYS A 9 4.34 9.51 4.67
N GLY A 10 4.80 8.67 3.72
CA GLY A 10 6.06 7.93 3.81
C GLY A 10 6.00 6.71 4.74
N GLU A 11 4.83 6.30 5.22
CA GLU A 11 4.70 5.11 6.08
C GLU A 11 4.91 3.82 5.28
N LEU A 12 5.70 2.90 5.83
CA LEU A 12 5.95 1.59 5.23
C LEU A 12 4.83 0.63 5.60
N ILE A 13 4.12 0.14 4.60
CA ILE A 13 3.03 -0.81 4.73
C ILE A 13 3.53 -2.16 4.20
N SER A 14 3.39 -3.21 5.01
CA SER A 14 3.89 -4.54 4.68
C SER A 14 2.81 -5.59 4.84
N ALA A 15 2.77 -6.57 3.93
CA ALA A 15 1.87 -7.70 4.00
C ALA A 15 2.53 -8.99 3.48
N SER A 16 1.82 -10.11 3.61
CA SER A 16 2.30 -11.42 3.17
C SER A 16 2.52 -11.44 1.65
N ASP A 17 1.53 -10.95 0.91
CA ASP A 17 1.38 -10.99 -0.55
C ASP A 17 0.70 -9.70 -1.06
N ASP A 18 0.63 -9.51 -2.38
CA ASP A 18 0.07 -8.28 -2.99
C ASP A 18 -1.42 -8.08 -2.68
N GLU A 19 -2.19 -9.16 -2.62
CA GLU A 19 -3.62 -9.08 -2.32
C GLU A 19 -3.86 -8.56 -0.90
N GLU A 20 -3.09 -9.06 0.08
CA GLU A 20 -3.14 -8.53 1.45
C GLU A 20 -2.59 -7.11 1.52
N LEU A 21 -1.55 -6.80 0.74
CA LEU A 21 -0.97 -5.46 0.71
C LEU A 21 -1.97 -4.41 0.22
N VAL A 22 -2.77 -4.72 -0.80
CA VAL A 22 -3.85 -3.84 -1.27
C VAL A 22 -4.87 -3.56 -0.17
N VAL A 23 -5.24 -4.57 0.63
CA VAL A 23 -6.18 -4.40 1.74
C VAL A 23 -5.60 -3.49 2.82
N GLU A 24 -4.36 -3.71 3.22
CA GLU A 24 -3.69 -2.89 4.23
C GLU A 24 -3.45 -1.45 3.74
N VAL A 25 -3.05 -1.25 2.49
CA VAL A 25 -2.88 0.09 1.90
C VAL A 25 -4.20 0.82 1.80
N ARG A 26 -5.28 0.16 1.36
CA ARG A 26 -6.61 0.76 1.33
C ARG A 26 -7.04 1.21 2.71
N ARG A 27 -6.89 0.33 3.71
CA ARG A 27 -7.23 0.65 5.10
C ARG A 27 -6.42 1.84 5.61
N HIS A 28 -5.12 1.87 5.36
CA HIS A 28 -4.27 3.01 5.70
C HIS A 28 -4.75 4.30 5.02
N MET A 29 -5.09 4.24 3.72
CA MET A 29 -5.61 5.39 2.98
C MET A 29 -6.95 5.86 3.56
N ASP A 30 -7.87 4.97 3.92
CA ASP A 30 -9.15 5.36 4.53
C ASP A 30 -8.95 5.97 5.94
N ASP A 31 -8.09 5.37 6.76
CA ASP A 31 -7.87 5.79 8.15
C ASP A 31 -7.04 7.09 8.27
N GLN A 32 -5.98 7.25 7.48
CA GLN A 32 -5.05 8.39 7.56
C GLN A 32 -5.29 9.45 6.47
N HIS A 33 -5.90 9.06 5.36
CA HIS A 33 -6.01 9.87 4.13
C HIS A 33 -7.43 9.87 3.53
N GLY A 34 -8.46 9.55 4.32
CA GLY A 34 -9.83 9.38 3.83
C GLY A 34 -10.44 10.62 3.13
N ASP A 35 -9.89 11.81 3.38
CA ASP A 35 -10.29 13.06 2.70
C ASP A 35 -9.82 13.12 1.23
N LEU A 36 -8.80 12.34 0.85
CA LEU A 36 -8.24 12.33 -0.52
C LEU A 36 -9.10 11.53 -1.51
N GLY A 37 -10.06 10.72 -1.03
CA GLY A 37 -10.94 9.92 -1.89
C GLY A 37 -10.17 8.96 -2.81
N VAL A 38 -9.21 8.22 -2.25
CA VAL A 38 -8.41 7.26 -3.03
C VAL A 38 -9.25 6.02 -3.29
N ASP A 39 -9.53 5.73 -4.57
CA ASP A 39 -10.28 4.55 -4.98
C ASP A 39 -9.42 3.28 -5.02
N ASP A 40 -10.07 2.11 -4.93
CA ASP A 40 -9.42 0.78 -4.93
C ASP A 40 -8.49 0.54 -6.13
N GLU A 41 -8.85 1.09 -7.29
CA GLU A 41 -8.06 0.95 -8.51
C GLU A 41 -6.71 1.67 -8.37
N ARG A 42 -6.73 2.86 -7.78
CA ARG A 42 -5.52 3.64 -7.49
C ARG A 42 -4.63 2.96 -6.46
N VAL A 43 -5.22 2.31 -5.45
CA VAL A 43 -4.49 1.53 -4.45
C VAL A 43 -3.81 0.32 -5.09
N ARG A 44 -4.50 -0.39 -5.99
CA ARG A 44 -3.94 -1.53 -6.72
C ARG A 44 -2.77 -1.11 -7.61
N ASP A 45 -2.88 0.02 -8.30
CA ASP A 45 -1.78 0.56 -9.11
C ASP A 45 -0.56 0.90 -8.24
N LEU A 46 -0.77 1.55 -7.10
CA LEU A 46 0.29 1.86 -6.13
C LEU A 46 1.03 0.61 -5.64
N VAL A 47 0.29 -0.46 -5.33
CA VAL A 47 0.88 -1.74 -4.93
C VAL A 47 1.60 -2.41 -6.10
N ALA A 48 0.99 -2.44 -7.29
CA ALA A 48 1.58 -3.09 -8.46
C ALA A 48 2.88 -2.41 -8.93
N GLU A 49 2.96 -1.07 -8.84
CA GLU A 49 4.12 -0.28 -9.27
C GLU A 49 5.15 -0.08 -8.16
N GLY A 50 4.72 0.01 -6.90
CA GLY A 50 5.55 0.41 -5.76
C GLY A 50 5.91 -0.71 -4.79
N ALA A 51 5.22 -1.87 -4.85
CA ALA A 51 5.54 -2.97 -3.95
C ALA A 51 6.84 -3.66 -4.35
N TYR A 52 7.77 -3.73 -3.40
CA TYR A 52 9.00 -4.48 -3.54
C TYR A 52 8.99 -5.69 -2.60
N ASP A 53 9.70 -6.74 -3.02
CA ASP A 53 9.92 -7.90 -2.17
C ASP A 53 10.94 -7.53 -1.10
N ALA A 54 10.49 -7.47 0.15
CA ALA A 54 11.38 -7.42 1.30
C ALA A 54 11.89 -8.85 1.60
N THR A 55 12.52 -9.48 0.62
CA THR A 55 13.47 -10.57 0.89
C THR A 55 14.83 -9.93 1.00
N ASP A 56 15.31 -9.86 2.25
CA ASP A 56 16.62 -9.39 2.72
C ASP A 56 17.74 -9.54 1.66
N ALA A 57 18.49 -8.46 1.44
CA ALA A 57 19.74 -8.47 0.67
C ALA A 57 20.91 -8.99 1.51
#